data_AF-A0A0N1PJ80-F1
#
_entry.id   AF-A0A0N1PJ80-F1
#
_cell.length_a   1.000
_cell.length_b   1.000
_cell.length_c   1.000
_cell.angle_alpha   90.00
_cell.angle_beta   90.00
_cell.angle_gamma   90.00
#
_symmetry.space_group_name_H-M   'P 1'
#
loop_
_entity.id
_entity.type
_entity.pdbx_description
1 polymer ?
#
loop_
_entity_poly.entity_id
_entity_poly.type
_entity_poly.pdbx_seq_one_letter_code
_entity_poly.pdbx_strand_id
1 'polypeptide(L)'
;MQLDDKLLKEIESGNSLVFKGDLDENVVLCTEDKTYDVKEAETSNSLLLVPNLLYAESTGDQIASRAELDVELNKIQAVKIDGYYRLLEFDYEFRVLSYMLDLIEENSWPLNRISKEITFESLKDLVPESVLEALFRFYTVETSKEDDIQYYQYKQDKVCRFLARVLLKSAGKFNFTEFLQAWRDSVPEGMITDESLLSGIAIVDKNTTPQVVWGFSENDLPDDINERFKTLFRTKAKWTVDEISPYIESYATEKLNVNALLTKYARASTQDGVRVFSAKHMK
;
A
#
# COMPACT_ATOMS: atom_id res chain seq x y z
N MET A 1 -15.75 15.43 14.88
CA MET A 1 -16.99 15.98 15.48
C MET A 1 -16.60 17.15 16.36
N GLN A 2 -17.26 18.30 16.20
CA GLN A 2 -17.04 19.42 17.11
C GLN A 2 -17.79 19.14 18.42
N LEU A 3 -17.07 19.23 19.54
CA LEU A 3 -17.63 19.16 20.89
C LEU A 3 -17.46 20.54 21.51
N ASP A 4 -18.56 21.11 22.01
CA ASP A 4 -18.47 22.30 22.85
C ASP A 4 -18.03 21.91 24.28
N ASP A 5 -17.69 22.91 25.11
CA ASP A 5 -17.23 22.68 26.48
C ASP A 5 -18.25 21.93 27.35
N LYS A 6 -19.54 21.92 26.98
CA LYS A 6 -20.58 21.21 27.73
C LYS A 6 -20.59 19.74 27.37
N LEU A 7 -20.63 19.42 26.07
CA LEU A 7 -20.59 18.05 25.57
C LEU A 7 -19.30 17.34 25.96
N LEU A 8 -18.17 18.06 25.98
CA LEU A 8 -16.89 17.51 26.44
C LEU A 8 -16.95 17.09 27.91
N LYS A 9 -17.51 17.95 28.79
CA LYS A 9 -17.68 17.65 30.22
C LYS A 9 -18.59 16.45 30.49
N GLU A 10 -19.65 16.28 29.71
CA GLU A 10 -20.51 15.10 29.80
C GLU A 10 -19.71 13.82 29.55
N ILE A 11 -18.90 13.78 28.49
CA ILE A 11 -18.04 12.63 28.16
C ILE A 11 -16.99 12.39 29.25
N GLU A 12 -16.30 13.45 29.70
CA GLU A 12 -15.26 13.35 30.75
C GLU A 12 -15.83 12.88 32.09
N SER A 13 -17.10 13.19 32.36
CA SER A 13 -17.81 12.72 33.56
C SER A 13 -18.32 11.27 33.44
N GLY A 14 -18.12 10.64 32.27
CA GLY A 14 -18.56 9.27 32.00
C GLY A 14 -20.02 9.14 31.54
N ASN A 15 -20.69 10.26 31.25
CA ASN A 15 -22.06 10.25 30.75
C ASN A 15 -22.10 9.89 29.26
N SER A 16 -23.16 9.21 28.83
CA SER A 16 -23.32 8.78 27.44
C SER A 16 -24.02 9.84 26.60
N LEU A 17 -23.47 10.12 25.42
CA LEU A 17 -24.15 10.87 24.37
C LEU A 17 -24.76 9.89 23.36
N VAL A 18 -25.98 10.16 22.89
CA VAL A 18 -26.71 9.26 22.00
C VAL A 18 -27.15 9.98 20.74
N PHE A 19 -26.77 9.44 19.58
CA PHE A 19 -27.34 9.87 18.29
C PHE A 19 -28.72 9.25 18.10
N LYS A 20 -29.68 10.06 17.68
CA LYS A 20 -31.05 9.65 17.36
C LYS A 20 -31.44 10.22 16.01
N GLY A 21 -32.16 9.44 15.21
CA GLY A 21 -32.69 9.85 13.92
C GLY A 21 -33.35 8.67 13.22
N ASP A 22 -34.43 8.92 12.51
CA ASP A 22 -35.07 7.96 11.60
C ASP A 22 -34.50 8.09 10.17
N LEU A 23 -34.84 7.15 9.28
CA LEU A 23 -34.31 7.10 7.90
C LEU A 23 -34.57 8.38 7.09
N ASP A 24 -35.66 9.09 7.39
CA ASP A 24 -36.11 10.29 6.67
C ASP A 24 -35.88 11.59 7.47
N GLU A 25 -35.19 11.53 8.60
CA GLU A 25 -34.94 12.69 9.47
C GLU A 25 -33.46 12.99 9.65
N ASN A 26 -33.13 14.25 9.96
CA ASN A 26 -31.78 14.63 10.30
C ASN A 26 -31.38 13.98 11.64
N VAL A 27 -30.16 13.46 11.69
CA VAL A 27 -29.62 12.93 12.96
C VAL A 27 -29.39 14.06 13.96
N VAL A 28 -29.81 13.83 15.20
CA VAL A 28 -29.55 14.72 16.34
C VAL A 28 -28.71 14.00 17.39
N LEU A 29 -27.94 14.78 18.16
CA LEU A 29 -27.15 14.29 19.29
C LEU A 29 -27.86 14.70 20.59
N CYS A 30 -28.10 13.73 21.49
CA CYS A 30 -28.79 13.97 22.77
C CYS A 30 -27.86 13.68 23.96
N THR A 31 -27.87 14.58 24.94
CA THR A 31 -27.50 14.31 26.34
C THR A 31 -28.73 13.80 27.09
N GLU A 32 -28.64 13.61 28.42
CA GLU A 32 -29.81 13.32 29.25
C GLU A 32 -30.86 14.45 29.22
N ASP A 33 -30.42 15.70 29.09
CA ASP A 33 -31.24 16.90 29.29
C ASP A 33 -31.36 17.82 28.05
N LYS A 34 -30.61 17.55 26.97
CA LYS A 34 -30.52 18.48 25.83
C LYS A 34 -30.32 17.78 24.49
N THR A 35 -30.81 18.42 23.43
CA THR A 35 -30.69 17.98 22.04
C THR A 35 -29.88 18.99 21.22
N TYR A 36 -29.04 18.47 20.33
CA TYR A 36 -28.12 19.20 19.49
C TYR A 36 -28.31 18.77 18.03
N ASP A 37 -28.42 19.74 17.12
CA ASP A 37 -28.43 19.47 15.68
C ASP A 37 -27.04 19.02 15.23
N VAL A 38 -26.99 17.97 14.42
CA VAL A 38 -25.75 17.50 13.78
C VAL A 38 -25.76 17.97 12.34
N LYS A 39 -24.68 18.62 11.91
CA LYS A 39 -24.50 19.07 10.53
C LYS A 39 -23.16 18.58 10.01
N GLU A 40 -23.18 18.07 8.79
CA GLU A 40 -21.97 17.76 8.06
C GLU A 40 -21.34 19.06 7.54
N ALA A 41 -20.03 19.17 7.66
CA ALA A 41 -19.25 20.29 7.15
C ALA A 41 -18.13 19.74 6.27
N GLU A 42 -18.20 20.04 4.98
CA GLU A 42 -17.16 19.67 4.02
C GLU A 42 -15.94 20.60 4.17
N THR A 43 -14.74 20.02 4.05
CA THR A 43 -13.48 20.78 4.06
C THR A 43 -12.67 20.47 2.80
N SER A 44 -12.05 21.49 2.19
CA SER A 44 -11.21 21.32 1.00
C SER A 44 -9.81 20.73 1.28
N ASN A 45 -9.49 20.48 2.55
CA ASN A 45 -8.20 19.97 2.98
C ASN A 45 -8.33 18.52 3.47
N SER A 46 -7.34 17.70 3.18
CA SER A 46 -7.25 16.33 3.72
C SER A 46 -6.90 16.36 5.21
N LEU A 47 -7.69 15.68 6.04
CA LEU A 47 -7.43 15.49 7.47
C LEU A 47 -7.06 14.03 7.72
N LEU A 48 -5.84 13.77 8.21
CA LEU A 48 -5.39 12.43 8.58
C LEU A 48 -5.48 12.25 10.10
N LEU A 49 -6.25 11.25 10.55
CA LEU A 49 -6.32 10.86 11.96
C LEU A 49 -5.31 9.74 12.22
N VAL A 50 -4.27 10.04 13.01
CA VAL A 50 -3.22 9.07 13.38
C VAL A 50 -3.34 8.74 14.87
N PRO A 51 -3.87 7.56 15.24
CA PRO A 51 -3.92 7.17 16.65
C PRO A 51 -2.51 6.96 17.20
N ASN A 52 -2.28 7.32 18.47
CA ASN A 52 -1.01 7.16 19.17
C ASN A 52 0.18 7.92 18.56
N LEU A 53 -0.07 9.07 17.91
CA LEU A 53 1.01 9.96 17.46
C LEU A 53 1.78 10.49 18.67
N LEU A 54 3.08 10.19 18.75
CA LEU A 54 3.96 10.76 19.75
C LEU A 54 4.43 12.14 19.28
N TYR A 55 4.21 13.17 20.10
CA TYR A 55 4.73 14.51 19.82
C TYR A 55 6.25 14.54 19.99
N ALA A 56 6.95 15.33 19.19
CA ALA A 56 8.42 15.44 19.24
C ALA A 56 8.95 15.68 20.66
N GLU A 57 8.26 16.48 21.47
CA GLU A 57 8.59 16.74 22.87
C GLU A 57 8.48 15.49 23.77
N SER A 58 7.56 14.58 23.44
CA SER A 58 7.35 13.31 24.13
C SER A 58 8.33 12.22 23.69
N THR A 59 9.08 12.45 22.61
CA THR A 59 9.92 11.43 21.97
C THR A 59 11.39 11.42 22.40
N GLY A 60 11.84 12.38 23.22
CA GLY A 60 13.26 12.52 23.53
C GLY A 60 14.09 12.82 22.28
N ASP A 61 15.27 13.41 22.46
CA ASP A 61 16.19 13.62 21.35
C ASP A 61 16.55 12.26 20.71
N GLN A 62 16.05 12.03 19.49
CA GLN A 62 16.31 10.90 18.58
C GLN A 62 15.51 9.60 18.81
N ILE A 63 14.37 9.46 18.13
CA ILE A 63 13.75 8.13 17.86
C ILE A 63 14.38 7.43 16.65
N ALA A 64 15.06 8.19 15.79
CA ALA A 64 15.85 7.67 14.68
C ALA A 64 16.81 8.77 14.23
N SER A 65 18.00 8.40 13.77
CA SER A 65 18.89 9.31 13.05
C SER A 65 18.20 9.83 11.78
N ARG A 66 18.62 11.00 11.28
CA ARG A 66 18.10 11.52 10.00
C ARG A 66 18.25 10.51 8.86
N ALA A 67 19.36 9.77 8.86
CA ALA A 67 19.61 8.72 7.87
C ALA A 67 18.58 7.58 7.97
N GLU A 68 18.24 7.11 9.17
CA GLU A 68 17.21 6.09 9.36
C GLU A 68 15.81 6.60 8.96
N LEU A 69 15.48 7.86 9.27
CA LEU A 69 14.24 8.48 8.81
C LEU A 69 14.19 8.58 7.27
N ASP A 70 15.27 9.00 6.63
CA ASP A 70 15.34 9.10 5.17
C ASP A 70 15.23 7.73 4.49
N VAL A 71 15.77 6.67 5.12
CA VAL A 71 15.62 5.29 4.64
C VAL A 71 14.15 4.86 4.68
N GLU A 72 13.46 5.05 5.81
CA GLU A 72 12.06 4.65 5.94
C GLU A 72 11.13 5.51 5.07
N LEU A 73 11.39 6.82 4.95
CA LEU A 73 10.64 7.72 4.06
C LEU A 73 10.79 7.30 2.59
N ASN A 74 11.99 6.89 2.17
CA ASN A 74 12.19 6.34 0.83
C ASN A 74 11.50 4.99 0.65
N LYS A 75 11.48 4.14 1.68
CA LYS A 75 10.82 2.83 1.66
C LYS A 75 9.31 2.96 1.45
N ILE A 76 8.66 3.91 2.13
CA ILE A 76 7.23 4.21 1.94
C ILE A 76 6.94 5.13 0.74
N GLN A 77 7.97 5.45 -0.07
CA GLN A 77 7.86 6.35 -1.23
C GLN A 77 7.30 7.74 -0.90
N ALA A 78 7.63 8.29 0.28
CA ALA A 78 7.26 9.64 0.64
C ALA A 78 7.96 10.67 -0.27
N VAL A 79 7.17 11.61 -0.79
CA VAL A 79 7.63 12.70 -1.66
C VAL A 79 7.70 13.98 -0.84
N LYS A 80 8.82 14.70 -0.94
CA LYS A 80 8.97 16.01 -0.30
C LYS A 80 8.50 17.11 -1.25
N ILE A 81 7.42 17.79 -0.90
CA ILE A 81 6.82 18.88 -1.67
C ILE A 81 6.71 20.10 -0.77
N ASP A 82 7.36 21.20 -1.16
CA ASP A 82 7.41 22.47 -0.41
C ASP A 82 7.85 22.31 1.06
N GLY A 83 8.79 21.39 1.31
CA GLY A 83 9.30 21.10 2.64
C GLY A 83 8.50 20.08 3.45
N TYR A 84 7.35 19.62 2.96
CA TYR A 84 6.49 18.65 3.63
C TYR A 84 6.54 17.28 2.95
N TYR A 85 6.56 16.20 3.73
CA TYR A 85 6.45 14.84 3.19
C TYR A 85 4.99 14.49 2.92
N ARG A 86 4.72 13.94 1.74
CA ARG A 86 3.40 13.54 1.26
C ARG A 86 3.47 12.15 0.62
N LEU A 87 2.42 11.37 0.80
CA LEU A 87 2.22 10.13 0.03
C LEU A 87 1.38 10.46 -1.19
N LEU A 88 1.73 9.89 -2.33
CA LEU A 88 0.93 10.04 -3.54
C LEU A 88 -0.26 9.08 -3.49
N GLU A 89 -1.42 9.56 -3.90
CA GLU A 89 -2.56 8.68 -4.09
C GLU A 89 -2.28 7.69 -5.23
N PHE A 90 -2.79 6.46 -5.10
CA PHE A 90 -2.54 5.38 -6.04
C PHE A 90 -2.87 5.76 -7.49
N ASP A 91 -4.01 6.41 -7.73
CA ASP A 91 -4.45 6.79 -9.08
C ASP A 91 -3.61 7.95 -9.64
N TYR A 92 -3.09 8.81 -8.77
CA TYR A 92 -2.17 9.87 -9.16
C TYR A 92 -0.79 9.30 -9.53
N GLU A 93 -0.24 8.39 -8.71
CA GLU A 93 1.00 7.67 -9.03
C GLU A 93 0.87 6.90 -10.35
N PHE A 94 -0.26 6.19 -10.56
CA PHE A 94 -0.51 5.48 -11.80
C PHE A 94 -0.49 6.41 -13.01
N ARG A 95 -1.21 7.54 -12.94
CA ARG A 95 -1.26 8.50 -14.04
C ARG A 95 0.12 9.03 -14.41
N VAL A 96 0.92 9.44 -13.42
CA VAL A 96 2.27 9.97 -13.69
C VAL A 96 3.20 8.87 -14.22
N LEU A 97 3.12 7.66 -13.64
CA LEU A 97 3.90 6.53 -14.14
C LEU A 97 3.53 6.17 -15.59
N SER A 98 2.25 6.19 -15.96
CA SER A 98 1.81 5.98 -17.35
C SER A 98 2.47 6.98 -18.29
N TYR A 99 2.40 8.29 -17.99
CA TYR A 99 3.08 9.30 -18.82
C TYR A 99 4.58 9.03 -18.97
N MET A 100 5.24 8.60 -17.89
CA MET A 100 6.66 8.27 -17.92
C MET A 100 6.98 7.03 -18.76
N LEU A 101 6.11 6.02 -18.74
CA LEU A 101 6.26 4.77 -19.51
C LEU A 101 5.94 4.98 -20.99
N ASP A 102 4.93 5.79 -21.32
CA ASP A 102 4.53 6.11 -22.69
C ASP A 102 5.70 6.72 -23.49
N LEU A 103 6.57 7.49 -22.83
CA LEU A 103 7.78 8.07 -23.44
C LEU A 103 8.76 7.04 -24.01
N ILE A 104 8.74 5.79 -23.51
CA ILE A 104 9.59 4.71 -24.03
C ILE A 104 9.27 4.49 -25.51
N GLU A 105 7.99 4.33 -25.81
CA GLU A 105 7.52 4.08 -27.18
C GLU A 105 7.62 5.35 -28.03
N GLU A 106 7.18 6.49 -27.50
CA GLU A 106 7.20 7.78 -28.22
C GLU A 106 8.60 8.18 -28.70
N ASN A 107 9.63 7.88 -27.90
CA ASN A 107 11.02 8.18 -28.24
C ASN A 107 11.79 6.96 -28.78
N SER A 108 11.12 5.81 -28.94
CA SER A 108 11.73 4.54 -29.37
C SER A 108 12.99 4.19 -28.54
N TRP A 109 12.92 4.38 -27.24
CA TRP A 109 14.05 4.15 -26.35
C TRP A 109 14.27 2.66 -26.08
N PRO A 110 15.54 2.21 -26.09
CA PRO A 110 15.90 0.97 -25.41
C PRO A 110 15.53 1.06 -23.92
N LEU A 111 15.04 -0.04 -23.34
CA LEU A 111 14.64 -0.09 -21.92
C LEU A 111 15.75 0.29 -20.93
N ASN A 112 17.01 0.22 -21.36
CA ASN A 112 18.18 0.58 -20.57
C ASN A 112 18.81 1.92 -20.93
N ARG A 113 18.17 2.71 -21.81
CA ARG A 113 18.66 4.01 -22.28
C ARG A 113 17.60 5.10 -22.19
N ILE A 114 16.93 5.19 -21.04
CA ILE A 114 15.96 6.25 -20.76
C ILE A 114 16.70 7.56 -20.45
N SER A 115 16.33 8.66 -21.12
CA SER A 115 16.89 10.00 -20.83
C SER A 115 16.06 10.71 -19.77
N LYS A 116 16.71 11.13 -18.69
CA LYS A 116 16.09 11.95 -17.65
C LYS A 116 15.71 13.32 -18.19
N GLU A 117 16.59 13.94 -18.97
CA GLU A 117 16.41 15.28 -19.52
C GLU A 117 15.17 15.36 -20.42
N ILE A 118 15.03 14.42 -21.35
CA ILE A 118 13.86 14.37 -22.25
C ILE A 118 12.59 14.05 -21.44
N THR A 119 12.66 13.14 -20.47
CA THR A 119 11.53 12.81 -19.59
C THR A 119 11.03 14.05 -18.84
N PHE A 120 11.94 14.83 -18.27
CA PHE A 120 11.60 16.01 -17.48
C PHE A 120 11.07 17.13 -18.38
N GLU A 121 11.72 17.38 -19.51
CA GLU A 121 11.28 18.41 -20.45
C GLU A 121 9.90 18.10 -21.03
N SER A 122 9.58 16.82 -21.28
CA SER A 122 8.29 16.40 -21.84
C SER A 122 7.14 16.49 -20.83
N LEU A 123 7.42 16.32 -19.53
CA LEU A 123 6.39 16.18 -18.49
C LEU A 123 6.30 17.36 -17.51
N LYS A 124 7.20 18.34 -17.58
CA LYS A 124 7.26 19.50 -16.65
C LYS A 124 5.96 20.31 -16.55
N ASP A 125 5.19 20.38 -17.64
CA ASP A 125 3.93 21.14 -17.68
C ASP A 125 2.72 20.32 -17.21
N LEU A 126 2.89 19.00 -17.05
CA LEU A 126 1.84 18.07 -16.64
C LEU A 126 1.99 17.60 -15.19
N VAL A 127 3.21 17.59 -14.68
CA VAL A 127 3.56 17.00 -13.38
C VAL A 127 4.46 17.96 -12.61
N PRO A 128 4.17 18.27 -11.33
CA PRO A 128 5.07 19.06 -10.49
C PRO A 128 6.47 18.44 -10.44
N GLU A 129 7.50 19.26 -10.60
CA GLU A 129 8.90 18.82 -10.69
C GLU A 129 9.31 17.90 -9.52
N SER A 130 8.92 18.23 -8.29
CA SER A 130 9.22 17.42 -7.10
C SER A 130 8.59 16.02 -7.14
N VAL A 131 7.41 15.89 -7.76
CA VAL A 131 6.72 14.60 -7.96
C VAL A 131 7.44 13.81 -9.03
N LEU A 132 7.73 14.44 -10.17
CA LEU A 132 8.39 13.79 -11.29
C LEU A 132 9.79 13.30 -10.87
N GLU A 133 10.53 14.11 -10.13
CA GLU A 133 11.84 13.73 -9.61
C GLU A 133 11.77 12.55 -8.65
N ALA A 134 10.79 12.55 -7.74
CA ALA A 134 10.61 11.44 -6.81
C ALA A 134 10.20 10.15 -7.53
N LEU A 135 9.22 10.20 -8.43
CA LEU A 135 8.78 9.02 -9.17
C LEU A 135 9.86 8.48 -10.10
N PHE A 136 10.59 9.34 -10.79
CA PHE A 136 11.75 8.92 -11.58
C PHE A 136 12.75 8.19 -10.69
N ARG A 137 13.13 8.74 -9.53
CA ARG A 137 14.02 8.07 -8.57
C ARG A 137 13.46 6.74 -8.05
N PHE A 138 12.16 6.66 -7.77
CA PHE A 138 11.54 5.45 -7.25
C PHE A 138 11.52 4.33 -8.28
N TYR A 139 11.28 4.66 -9.55
CA TYR A 139 11.06 3.69 -10.62
C TYR A 139 12.28 3.42 -11.50
N THR A 140 13.33 4.24 -11.46
CA THR A 140 14.52 4.03 -12.29
C THR A 140 15.78 3.78 -11.47
N VAL A 141 16.79 3.20 -12.15
CA VAL A 141 18.18 3.13 -11.70
C VAL A 141 19.09 3.59 -12.83
N GLU A 142 20.25 4.13 -12.49
CA GLU A 142 21.29 4.48 -13.45
C GLU A 142 21.78 3.24 -14.21
N THR A 143 22.10 3.42 -15.49
CA THR A 143 22.68 2.39 -16.36
C THR A 143 24.02 2.84 -16.93
N SER A 144 24.09 3.12 -18.23
CA SER A 144 25.30 3.58 -18.90
C SER A 144 25.44 5.10 -18.82
N LYS A 145 26.68 5.55 -18.95
CA LYS A 145 27.01 6.96 -19.17
C LYS A 145 27.79 7.05 -20.48
N GLU A 146 27.31 7.83 -21.44
CA GLU A 146 27.92 8.02 -22.76
C GLU A 146 28.00 9.51 -23.08
N ASP A 147 29.17 10.00 -23.51
CA ASP A 147 29.39 11.42 -23.83
C ASP A 147 28.92 12.39 -22.73
N ASP A 148 29.21 12.04 -21.47
CA ASP A 148 28.76 12.73 -20.25
C ASP A 148 27.25 12.73 -19.97
N ILE A 149 26.45 12.05 -20.80
CA ILE A 149 25.00 11.86 -20.60
C ILE A 149 24.75 10.59 -19.80
N GLN A 150 24.03 10.71 -18.69
CA GLN A 150 23.62 9.59 -17.85
C GLN A 150 22.29 9.00 -18.34
N TYR A 151 22.27 7.68 -18.56
CA TYR A 151 21.06 6.94 -18.91
C TYR A 151 20.51 6.15 -17.73
N TYR A 152 19.24 5.77 -17.86
CA TYR A 152 18.52 5.03 -16.83
C TYR A 152 17.78 3.84 -17.42
N GLN A 153 17.38 2.92 -16.54
CA GLN A 153 16.40 1.88 -16.82
C GLN A 153 15.33 1.87 -15.75
N TYR A 154 14.12 1.49 -16.16
CA TYR A 154 13.06 1.20 -15.21
C TYR A 154 13.36 -0.08 -14.42
N LYS A 155 13.04 -0.06 -13.12
CA LYS A 155 13.04 -1.23 -12.25
C LYS A 155 11.87 -2.13 -12.65
N GLN A 156 12.12 -3.07 -13.55
CA GLN A 156 11.09 -3.96 -14.12
C GLN A 156 10.15 -4.54 -13.06
N ASP A 157 10.70 -5.18 -12.03
CA ASP A 157 9.90 -5.81 -10.97
C ASP A 157 8.95 -4.83 -10.29
N LYS A 158 9.39 -3.58 -10.08
CA LYS A 158 8.58 -2.53 -9.46
C LYS A 158 7.45 -2.08 -10.39
N VAL A 159 7.76 -1.86 -11.67
CA VAL A 159 6.78 -1.47 -12.69
C VAL A 159 5.73 -2.58 -12.87
N CYS A 160 6.18 -3.82 -13.09
CA CYS A 160 5.29 -4.97 -13.25
C CYS A 160 4.41 -5.17 -12.01
N ARG A 161 4.97 -5.09 -10.79
CA ARG A 161 4.19 -5.16 -9.54
C ARG A 161 3.16 -4.04 -9.42
N PHE A 162 3.50 -2.82 -9.81
CA PHE A 162 2.57 -1.70 -9.77
C PHE A 162 1.40 -1.92 -10.75
N LEU A 163 1.69 -2.28 -12.00
CA LEU A 163 0.66 -2.52 -13.02
C LEU A 163 -0.21 -3.75 -12.73
N ALA A 164 0.35 -4.79 -12.08
CA ALA A 164 -0.46 -5.89 -11.53
C ALA A 164 -1.48 -5.38 -10.52
N ARG A 165 -1.06 -4.50 -9.59
CA ARG A 165 -1.98 -3.90 -8.60
C ARG A 165 -3.06 -3.05 -9.28
N VAL A 166 -2.74 -2.32 -10.35
CA VAL A 166 -3.72 -1.54 -11.11
C VAL A 166 -4.82 -2.45 -11.65
N LEU A 167 -4.45 -3.56 -12.30
CA LEU A 167 -5.40 -4.54 -12.84
C LEU A 167 -6.24 -5.21 -11.75
N LEU A 168 -5.65 -5.46 -10.58
CA LEU A 168 -6.32 -6.12 -9.47
C LEU A 168 -7.17 -5.19 -8.61
N LYS A 169 -6.93 -3.87 -8.63
CA LYS A 169 -7.64 -2.89 -7.78
C LYS A 169 -9.15 -2.89 -8.02
N SER A 170 -9.58 -3.01 -9.28
CA SER A 170 -10.99 -3.06 -9.67
C SER A 170 -11.52 -4.48 -9.86
N ALA A 171 -10.66 -5.50 -9.78
CA ALA A 171 -11.05 -6.88 -9.99
C ALA A 171 -11.44 -7.53 -8.67
N GLY A 172 -12.58 -8.21 -8.64
CA GLY A 172 -12.88 -9.17 -7.58
C GLY A 172 -12.00 -10.42 -7.75
N LYS A 173 -12.61 -11.56 -8.05
CA LYS A 173 -11.86 -12.72 -8.54
C LYS A 173 -11.72 -12.65 -10.05
N PHE A 174 -10.50 -12.63 -10.54
CA PHE A 174 -10.14 -12.61 -11.95
C PHE A 174 -9.70 -14.00 -12.39
N ASN A 175 -10.15 -14.49 -13.55
CA ASN A 175 -9.58 -15.66 -14.20
C ASN A 175 -8.05 -15.49 -14.35
N PHE A 176 -7.29 -16.46 -13.85
CA PHE A 176 -5.84 -16.33 -13.75
C PHE A 176 -5.15 -16.26 -15.12
N THR A 177 -5.61 -17.03 -16.11
CA THR A 177 -5.02 -17.00 -17.45
C THR A 177 -5.30 -15.68 -18.16
N GLU A 178 -6.52 -15.16 -18.05
CA GLU A 178 -6.90 -13.86 -18.61
C GLU A 178 -6.14 -12.72 -17.92
N PHE A 179 -5.99 -12.78 -16.60
CA PHE A 179 -5.15 -11.84 -15.85
C PHE A 179 -3.70 -11.83 -16.32
N LEU A 180 -3.07 -13.01 -16.47
CA LEU A 180 -1.68 -13.08 -16.94
C LEU A 180 -1.52 -12.49 -18.34
N GLN A 181 -2.53 -12.63 -19.21
CA GLN A 181 -2.51 -12.01 -20.53
C GLN A 181 -2.64 -10.49 -20.42
N ALA A 182 -3.67 -9.99 -19.73
CA ALA A 182 -3.88 -8.56 -19.53
C ALA A 182 -2.67 -7.88 -18.85
N TRP A 183 -2.00 -8.56 -17.94
CA TRP A 183 -0.81 -8.06 -17.27
C TRP A 183 0.39 -7.95 -18.21
N ARG A 184 0.63 -8.96 -19.05
CA ARG A 184 1.67 -8.88 -20.10
C ARG A 184 1.40 -7.75 -21.08
N ASP A 185 0.15 -7.56 -21.46
CA ASP A 185 -0.24 -6.51 -22.42
C ASP A 185 -0.18 -5.10 -21.81
N SER A 186 -0.14 -4.99 -20.47
CA SER A 186 -0.11 -3.70 -19.77
C SER A 186 1.29 -3.13 -19.53
N VAL A 187 2.35 -3.95 -19.63
CA VAL A 187 3.73 -3.53 -19.38
C VAL A 187 4.42 -3.12 -20.68
N PRO A 188 5.41 -2.21 -20.66
CA PRO A 188 6.18 -1.85 -21.85
C PRO A 188 6.80 -3.06 -22.56
N GLU A 189 6.90 -2.99 -23.89
CA GLU A 189 7.50 -4.05 -24.70
C GLU A 189 8.92 -4.39 -24.21
N GLY A 190 9.18 -5.69 -24.01
CA GLY A 190 10.44 -6.22 -23.51
C GLY A 190 10.52 -6.40 -21.99
N MET A 191 9.57 -5.87 -21.21
CA MET A 191 9.45 -6.20 -19.79
C MET A 191 8.81 -7.58 -19.60
N ILE A 192 9.26 -8.31 -18.57
CA ILE A 192 8.79 -9.67 -18.28
C ILE A 192 7.95 -9.67 -17.00
N THR A 193 6.70 -10.12 -17.11
CA THR A 193 5.84 -10.42 -15.97
C THR A 193 6.04 -11.86 -15.51
N ASP A 194 6.37 -12.05 -14.24
CA ASP A 194 6.52 -13.37 -13.61
C ASP A 194 5.55 -13.53 -12.43
N GLU A 195 5.00 -14.73 -12.23
CA GLU A 195 4.04 -14.99 -11.14
C GLU A 195 4.64 -14.70 -9.76
N SER A 196 5.95 -14.87 -9.56
CA SER A 196 6.62 -14.52 -8.30
C SER A 196 6.52 -13.05 -7.95
N LEU A 197 6.29 -12.16 -8.93
CA LEU A 197 6.06 -10.74 -8.69
C LEU A 197 4.67 -10.47 -8.07
N LEU A 198 3.75 -11.45 -8.07
CA LEU A 198 2.47 -11.35 -7.37
C LEU A 198 2.57 -11.58 -5.85
N SER A 199 3.74 -12.02 -5.40
CA SER A 199 4.07 -12.25 -3.99
C SER A 199 3.87 -10.97 -3.17
N GLY A 200 2.99 -11.02 -2.16
CA GLY A 200 2.63 -9.91 -1.28
C GLY A 200 1.60 -8.91 -1.85
N ILE A 201 1.14 -9.10 -3.09
CA ILE A 201 0.15 -8.21 -3.73
C ILE A 201 -1.15 -8.92 -4.15
N ALA A 202 -1.12 -10.24 -4.29
CA ALA A 202 -2.26 -11.03 -4.73
C ALA A 202 -2.24 -12.45 -4.14
N ILE A 203 -3.41 -13.09 -4.14
CA ILE A 203 -3.53 -14.53 -3.91
C ILE A 203 -3.95 -15.20 -5.21
N VAL A 204 -3.20 -16.23 -5.60
CA VAL A 204 -3.54 -17.13 -6.71
C VAL A 204 -4.11 -18.42 -6.13
N ASP A 205 -5.33 -18.78 -6.53
CA ASP A 205 -5.98 -20.04 -6.16
C ASP A 205 -6.04 -21.00 -7.35
N LYS A 206 -5.03 -21.88 -7.40
CA LYS A 206 -4.88 -22.89 -8.44
C LYS A 206 -5.75 -24.14 -8.23
N ASN A 207 -6.49 -24.22 -7.12
CA ASN A 207 -7.35 -25.37 -6.79
C ASN A 207 -8.77 -25.24 -7.36
N THR A 208 -9.07 -24.11 -7.99
CA THR A 208 -10.37 -23.83 -8.61
C THR A 208 -10.30 -24.07 -10.13
N THR A 209 -11.46 -24.32 -10.75
CA THR A 209 -11.60 -24.45 -12.20
C THR A 209 -12.71 -23.50 -12.68
N PRO A 210 -12.37 -22.41 -13.40
CA PRO A 210 -11.01 -21.97 -13.75
C PRO A 210 -10.21 -21.50 -12.53
N GLN A 211 -8.89 -21.50 -12.66
CA GLN A 211 -7.99 -20.91 -11.65
C GLN A 211 -8.23 -19.41 -11.56
N VAL A 212 -8.11 -18.84 -10.37
CA VAL A 212 -8.41 -17.42 -10.14
C VAL A 212 -7.31 -16.70 -9.35
N VAL A 213 -7.26 -15.39 -9.52
CA VAL A 213 -6.38 -14.46 -8.79
C VAL A 213 -7.20 -13.25 -8.32
N TRP A 214 -6.86 -12.69 -7.17
CA TRP A 214 -7.45 -11.45 -6.68
C TRP A 214 -6.44 -10.62 -5.89
N GLY A 215 -6.65 -9.30 -5.85
CA GLY A 215 -5.82 -8.38 -5.08
C GLY A 215 -5.89 -8.67 -3.59
N PHE A 216 -4.72 -8.73 -2.96
CA PHE A 216 -4.58 -8.91 -1.52
C PHE A 216 -3.20 -8.40 -1.12
N SER A 217 -3.10 -7.11 -0.75
CA SER A 217 -1.82 -6.47 -0.48
C SER A 217 -1.41 -6.61 0.99
N GLU A 218 -0.12 -6.83 1.25
CA GLU A 218 0.43 -6.78 2.61
C GLU A 218 0.23 -5.44 3.32
N ASN A 219 0.11 -4.35 2.56
CA ASN A 219 -0.04 -2.99 3.08
C ASN A 219 -1.46 -2.70 3.57
N ASP A 220 -2.45 -3.48 3.12
CA ASP A 220 -3.85 -3.35 3.52
C ASP A 220 -4.18 -4.20 4.76
N LEU A 221 -3.19 -4.96 5.27
CA LEU A 221 -3.36 -5.84 6.42
C LEU A 221 -3.17 -5.10 7.74
N PRO A 222 -3.84 -5.53 8.82
CA PRO A 222 -3.67 -4.94 10.16
C PRO A 222 -2.21 -4.93 10.64
N ASP A 223 -1.80 -3.87 11.34
CA ASP A 223 -0.46 -3.77 11.96
C ASP A 223 -0.29 -4.68 13.19
N ASP A 224 -1.39 -5.03 13.89
CA ASP A 224 -1.32 -6.05 14.93
C ASP A 224 -1.14 -7.43 14.31
N ILE A 225 -0.09 -8.13 14.74
CA ILE A 225 0.28 -9.42 14.18
C ILE A 225 -0.81 -10.49 14.38
N ASN A 226 -1.58 -10.45 15.48
CA ASN A 226 -2.64 -11.44 15.71
C ASN A 226 -3.82 -11.18 14.78
N GLU A 227 -4.25 -9.92 14.64
CA GLU A 227 -5.30 -9.53 13.68
C GLU A 227 -4.87 -9.78 12.23
N ARG A 228 -3.60 -9.58 11.91
CA ARG A 228 -3.01 -9.94 10.62
C ARG A 228 -3.15 -11.43 10.33
N PHE A 229 -2.69 -12.31 11.25
CA PHE A 229 -2.85 -13.76 11.08
C PHE A 229 -4.32 -14.19 11.00
N LYS A 230 -5.21 -13.58 11.79
CA LYS A 230 -6.66 -13.84 11.69
C LYS A 230 -7.19 -13.49 10.29
N THR A 231 -6.79 -12.34 9.76
CA THR A 231 -7.18 -11.89 8.42
C THR A 231 -6.63 -12.84 7.35
N LEU A 232 -5.35 -13.20 7.41
CA LEU A 232 -4.71 -14.16 6.50
C LEU A 232 -5.44 -15.51 6.45
N PHE A 233 -5.73 -16.09 7.62
CA PHE A 233 -6.39 -17.40 7.69
C PHE A 233 -7.89 -17.36 7.36
N ARG A 234 -8.54 -16.19 7.50
CA ARG A 234 -9.91 -15.97 7.00
C ARG A 234 -9.94 -15.89 5.48
N THR A 235 -8.94 -15.25 4.87
CA THR A 235 -8.85 -15.11 3.40
C THR A 235 -8.52 -16.44 2.71
N LYS A 236 -7.58 -17.21 3.27
CA LYS A 236 -7.21 -18.54 2.78
C LYS A 236 -6.90 -19.47 3.96
N ALA A 237 -7.54 -20.64 3.99
CA ALA A 237 -7.52 -21.50 5.17
C ALA A 237 -6.15 -22.13 5.45
N LYS A 238 -5.36 -22.39 4.40
CA LYS A 238 -4.07 -23.07 4.47
C LYS A 238 -3.07 -22.40 3.54
N TRP A 239 -1.89 -22.13 4.08
CA TRP A 239 -0.81 -21.45 3.37
C TRP A 239 0.47 -22.26 3.42
N THR A 240 1.22 -22.31 2.33
CA THR A 240 2.63 -22.74 2.40
C THR A 240 3.49 -21.63 3.04
N VAL A 241 4.76 -21.94 3.35
CA VAL A 241 5.70 -20.91 3.83
C VAL A 241 5.86 -19.82 2.78
N ASP A 242 6.10 -20.20 1.52
CA ASP A 242 6.36 -19.26 0.43
C ASP A 242 5.17 -18.33 0.18
N GLU A 243 3.94 -18.84 0.31
CA GLU A 243 2.73 -18.02 0.11
C GLU A 243 2.49 -17.02 1.24
N ILE A 244 2.75 -17.40 2.50
CA ILE A 244 2.44 -16.54 3.66
C ILE A 244 3.57 -15.58 4.02
N SER A 245 4.83 -15.94 3.73
CA SER A 245 6.01 -15.16 4.11
C SER A 245 5.92 -13.68 3.75
N PRO A 246 5.53 -13.30 2.51
CA PRO A 246 5.48 -11.90 2.09
C PRO A 246 4.54 -11.05 2.94
N TYR A 247 3.54 -11.65 3.57
CA TYR A 247 2.55 -10.93 4.37
C TYR A 247 2.95 -10.73 5.83
N ILE A 248 4.00 -11.41 6.29
CA ILE A 248 4.44 -11.41 7.70
C ILE A 248 5.93 -11.13 7.89
N GLU A 249 6.70 -11.04 6.80
CA GLU A 249 8.15 -10.83 6.84
C GLU A 249 8.53 -9.50 7.51
N SER A 250 7.67 -8.48 7.43
CA SER A 250 7.87 -7.19 8.12
C SER A 250 7.96 -7.31 9.65
N TYR A 251 7.52 -8.42 10.24
CA TYR A 251 7.64 -8.72 11.68
C TYR A 251 8.84 -9.61 12.01
N ALA A 252 9.57 -10.07 10.98
CA ALA A 252 10.77 -10.84 11.19
C ALA A 252 11.90 -9.93 11.70
N THR A 253 12.70 -10.48 12.61
CA THR A 253 13.92 -9.84 13.12
C THR A 253 15.06 -10.85 13.05
N GLU A 254 16.29 -10.40 13.29
CA GLU A 254 17.45 -11.31 13.39
C GLU A 254 17.22 -12.46 14.40
N LYS A 255 16.44 -12.22 15.46
CA LYS A 255 16.15 -13.20 16.51
C LYS A 255 14.86 -14.00 16.26
N LEU A 256 13.96 -13.50 15.42
CA LEU A 256 12.64 -14.08 15.19
C LEU A 256 12.35 -14.10 13.69
N ASN A 257 12.70 -15.21 13.02
CA ASN A 257 12.44 -15.37 11.60
C ASN A 257 10.99 -15.80 11.30
N VAL A 258 10.63 -15.83 10.01
CA VAL A 258 9.29 -16.21 9.53
C VAL A 258 8.84 -17.58 10.07
N ASN A 259 9.71 -18.59 10.07
CA ASN A 259 9.36 -19.92 10.60
C ASN A 259 9.04 -19.91 12.09
N ALA A 260 9.76 -19.09 12.87
CA ALA A 260 9.49 -18.89 14.29
C ALA A 260 8.16 -18.15 14.51
N LEU A 261 7.84 -17.14 13.68
CA LEU A 261 6.53 -16.49 13.68
C LEU A 261 5.41 -17.49 13.41
N LEU A 262 5.54 -18.31 12.36
CA LEU A 262 4.55 -19.33 12.01
C LEU A 262 4.36 -20.36 13.13
N THR A 263 5.43 -20.77 13.81
CA THR A 263 5.34 -21.67 14.96
C THR A 263 4.57 -21.03 16.13
N LYS A 264 4.78 -19.73 16.34
CA LYS A 264 4.13 -18.98 17.42
C LYS A 264 2.66 -18.69 17.15
N TYR A 265 2.28 -18.35 15.92
CA TYR A 265 0.93 -17.84 15.61
C TYR A 265 0.05 -18.79 14.78
N ALA A 266 0.61 -19.84 14.19
CA ALA A 266 -0.13 -20.77 13.33
C ALA A 266 0.00 -22.23 13.80
N ARG A 267 -0.80 -23.12 13.19
CA ARG A 267 -0.71 -24.57 13.33
C ARG A 267 -0.18 -25.17 12.04
N ALA A 268 0.94 -25.89 12.15
CA ALA A 268 1.49 -26.65 11.02
C ALA A 268 0.74 -27.97 10.81
N SER A 269 0.57 -28.34 9.56
CA SER A 269 0.05 -29.64 9.11
C SER A 269 0.67 -30.00 7.75
N THR A 270 0.40 -31.20 7.26
CA THR A 270 0.84 -31.64 5.93
C THR A 270 -0.38 -31.86 5.06
N GLN A 271 -0.35 -31.34 3.83
CA GLN A 271 -1.36 -31.58 2.80
C GLN A 271 -0.64 -31.94 1.51
N ASP A 272 -0.99 -33.08 0.92
CA ASP A 272 -0.41 -33.57 -0.34
C ASP A 272 1.14 -33.61 -0.33
N GLY A 273 1.71 -33.96 0.83
CA GLY A 273 3.16 -33.99 1.06
C GLY A 273 3.82 -32.64 1.31
N VAL A 274 3.08 -31.52 1.21
CA VAL A 274 3.57 -30.17 1.43
C VAL A 274 3.19 -29.68 2.83
N ARG A 275 4.14 -29.03 3.52
CA ARG A 275 3.89 -28.42 4.82
C ARG A 275 3.07 -27.15 4.66
N VAL A 276 1.95 -27.07 5.37
CA VAL A 276 1.02 -25.93 5.33
C VAL A 276 0.67 -25.44 6.74
N PHE A 277 0.31 -24.16 6.84
CA PHE A 277 -0.01 -23.46 8.07
C PHE A 277 -1.46 -22.96 8.04
N SER A 278 -2.13 -23.07 9.18
CA SER A 278 -3.54 -22.70 9.37
C SER A 278 -3.75 -22.03 10.74
N ALA A 279 -4.92 -21.43 10.96
CA ALA A 279 -5.27 -20.85 12.25
C ALA A 279 -5.17 -21.88 13.39
N LYS A 280 -4.71 -21.44 14.57
CA LYS A 280 -4.87 -22.21 15.80
C LYS A 280 -6.36 -22.23 16.15
N HIS A 281 -6.95 -23.40 16.38
CA HIS A 281 -8.28 -23.45 16.98
C HIS A 281 -8.19 -22.79 18.36
N MET A 282 -8.83 -21.64 18.53
CA MET A 282 -9.13 -21.13 19.86
C MET A 282 -10.15 -22.10 20.46
N LYS A 283 -9.80 -22.74 21.57
CA LYS A 283 -10.77 -23.41 22.43
C LYS A 283 -11.60 -22.37 23.15
#